data_AF-A0A7C1A6B9-F1
#
_entry.id   AF-A0A7C1A6B9-F1
#
_cell.length_a   1.000
_cell.length_b   1.000
_cell.length_c   1.000
_cell.angle_alpha   90.00
_cell.angle_beta   90.00
_cell.angle_gamma   90.00
#
_symmetry.space_group_name_H-M   'P 1'
#
loop_
_entity.id
_entity.type
_entity.pdbx_description
1 polymer ?
#
loop_
_entity_poly.entity_id
_entity_poly.type
_entity_poly.pdbx_seq_one_letter_code
_entity_poly.pdbx_strand_id
1 'polypeptide(L)'
;MLLITVLGAAVSLHLLGWSRLPSAAADLTGPGPDAASIVSLKVDLPGRLVLGSGEGALYTIKLDREGGRLGVPEALERGGGEETMFIEVRQRDGGRWFRTNGWTIRLAPQPTWELSLASPDLTVDLRSLDVRSAEFSGSGSVLLGSRGEGMIVVVSGSVVVEVPADALVEVKGAATVPGGWETTSDGYRSTGQGTAIEISVTDGSRAVIKQR
;
A
#
# COMPACT_ATOMS: atom_id res chain seq x y z
N MET A 1 -9.37 55.69 -14.60
CA MET A 1 -9.77 55.11 -13.30
C MET A 1 -10.49 53.76 -13.41
N LEU A 2 -11.11 53.41 -14.55
CA LEU A 2 -11.82 52.14 -14.75
C LEU A 2 -10.90 50.90 -14.92
N LEU A 3 -9.70 51.09 -15.47
CA LEU A 3 -8.77 49.99 -15.82
C LEU A 3 -8.16 49.30 -14.59
N ILE A 4 -7.91 50.05 -13.51
CA ILE A 4 -7.32 49.53 -12.27
C ILE A 4 -8.32 48.65 -11.52
N THR A 5 -9.61 48.99 -11.57
CA THR A 5 -10.67 48.24 -10.89
C THR A 5 -10.95 46.89 -11.56
N VAL A 6 -10.89 46.82 -12.89
CA VAL A 6 -11.05 45.57 -13.65
C VAL A 6 -9.85 44.63 -13.44
N LEU A 7 -8.63 45.18 -13.38
CA LEU A 7 -7.43 44.40 -13.09
C LEU A 7 -7.44 43.85 -11.66
N GLY A 8 -7.87 44.65 -10.68
CA GLY A 8 -8.04 44.22 -9.30
C GLY A 8 -9.07 43.09 -9.15
N ALA A 9 -10.23 43.23 -9.81
CA ALA A 9 -11.26 42.19 -9.79
C ALA A 9 -10.79 40.87 -10.46
N ALA A 10 -10.05 40.96 -11.56
CA ALA A 10 -9.49 39.78 -12.25
C ALA A 10 -8.43 39.07 -11.39
N VAL A 11 -7.56 39.81 -10.71
CA VAL A 11 -6.56 39.23 -9.79
C VAL A 11 -7.23 38.61 -8.58
N SER A 12 -8.25 39.25 -7.99
CA SER A 12 -8.98 38.67 -6.87
C SER A 12 -9.77 37.41 -7.26
N LEU A 13 -10.42 37.39 -8.43
CA LEU A 13 -11.07 36.18 -8.96
C LEU A 13 -10.06 35.07 -9.29
N HIS A 14 -8.88 35.44 -9.81
CA HIS A 14 -7.80 34.49 -10.08
C HIS A 14 -7.25 33.86 -8.79
N LEU A 15 -7.02 34.67 -7.74
CA LEU A 15 -6.52 34.21 -6.45
C LEU A 15 -7.58 33.42 -5.65
N LEU A 16 -8.86 33.80 -5.73
CA LEU A 16 -9.96 33.02 -5.13
C LEU A 16 -10.20 31.69 -5.87
N GLY A 17 -9.80 31.59 -7.14
CA GLY A 17 -9.81 30.34 -7.90
C GLY A 17 -8.72 29.36 -7.47
N TRP A 18 -7.58 29.84 -6.95
CA TRP A 18 -6.44 29.01 -6.56
C TRP A 18 -6.73 28.09 -5.37
N SER A 19 -7.58 28.50 -4.42
CA SER A 19 -8.02 27.62 -3.33
C SER A 19 -8.93 26.48 -3.80
N ARG A 20 -9.44 26.55 -5.03
CA ARG A 20 -10.22 25.49 -5.70
C ARG A 20 -9.44 24.73 -6.76
N LEU A 21 -8.22 25.18 -7.10
CA LEU A 21 -7.31 24.37 -7.90
C LEU A 21 -6.78 23.26 -6.98
N PRO A 22 -6.89 21.97 -7.35
CA PRO A 22 -6.14 20.95 -6.65
C PRO A 22 -4.67 21.42 -6.62
N SER A 23 -4.05 21.40 -5.44
CA SER A 23 -2.65 21.81 -5.33
C SER A 23 -1.85 21.10 -6.43
N ALA A 24 -0.92 21.80 -7.08
CA ALA A 24 -0.17 21.26 -8.21
C ALA A 24 0.61 19.98 -7.87
N ALA A 25 0.68 19.59 -6.59
CA ALA A 25 1.25 18.33 -6.17
C ALA A 25 0.26 17.16 -6.28
N ALA A 26 -1.02 17.29 -5.94
CA ALA A 26 -2.01 16.21 -5.78
C ALA A 26 -1.53 14.97 -4.97
N ASP A 27 -0.35 15.07 -4.35
CA ASP A 27 0.22 14.13 -3.41
C ASP A 27 -0.55 14.27 -2.09
N LEU A 28 -0.71 13.16 -1.37
CA LEU A 28 -1.36 13.12 -0.06
C LEU A 28 -0.33 12.89 1.04
N THR A 29 -0.54 13.53 2.17
CA THR A 29 0.20 13.31 3.40
C THR A 29 -0.82 13.14 4.52
N GLY A 30 -0.75 11.99 5.20
CA GLY A 30 -1.61 11.67 6.32
C GLY A 30 -1.22 12.42 7.60
N PRO A 31 -1.82 12.04 8.74
CA PRO A 31 -1.47 12.59 10.04
C PRO A 31 -0.03 12.21 10.46
N GLY A 32 0.41 12.71 11.62
CA GLY A 32 1.69 12.32 12.21
C GLY A 32 1.79 10.80 12.46
N PRO A 33 3.00 10.22 12.50
CA PRO A 33 3.20 8.78 12.62
C PRO A 33 2.61 8.18 13.91
N ASP A 34 2.50 8.97 14.97
CA ASP A 34 1.99 8.53 16.28
C ASP A 34 0.48 8.68 16.43
N ALA A 35 -0.26 8.87 15.33
CA ALA A 35 -1.70 9.13 15.35
C ALA A 35 -2.55 7.92 15.79
N ALA A 36 -2.00 6.70 15.72
CA ALA A 36 -2.63 5.46 16.14
C ALA A 36 -1.56 4.39 16.36
N SER A 37 -1.87 3.36 17.17
CA SER A 37 -0.97 2.21 17.42
C SER A 37 -1.22 1.05 16.47
N ILE A 38 -2.44 0.94 15.93
CA ILE A 38 -2.83 -0.07 14.93
C ILE A 38 -3.53 0.63 13.78
N VAL A 39 -3.11 0.35 12.55
CA VAL A 39 -3.66 1.00 11.36
C VAL A 39 -3.99 -0.01 10.27
N SER A 40 -5.26 -0.03 9.87
CA SER A 40 -5.70 -0.82 8.73
C SER A 40 -5.77 0.07 7.49
N LEU A 41 -5.00 -0.28 6.47
CA LEU A 41 -4.95 0.42 5.19
C LEU A 41 -5.55 -0.45 4.09
N LYS A 42 -6.55 0.09 3.40
CA LYS A 42 -7.13 -0.50 2.19
C LYS A 42 -6.82 0.35 0.97
N VAL A 43 -6.30 -0.28 -0.08
CA VAL A 43 -6.02 0.36 -1.37
C VAL A 43 -6.56 -0.54 -2.49
N ASP A 44 -7.41 0.02 -3.34
CA ASP A 44 -7.86 -0.62 -4.58
C ASP A 44 -7.52 0.32 -5.75
N LEU A 45 -6.57 -0.10 -6.57
CA LEU A 45 -5.99 0.70 -7.64
C LEU A 45 -5.92 -0.11 -8.94
N PRO A 46 -6.65 0.26 -10.00
CA PRO A 46 -6.59 -0.43 -11.29
C PRO A 46 -5.36 0.00 -12.13
N GLY A 47 -4.19 0.08 -11.51
CA GLY A 47 -2.91 0.38 -12.13
C GLY A 47 -1.76 0.17 -11.13
N ARG A 48 -0.57 0.74 -11.39
CA ARG A 48 0.63 0.40 -10.63
C ARG A 48 0.59 0.86 -9.18
N LEU A 49 0.90 -0.03 -8.25
CA LEU A 49 1.01 0.28 -6.83
C LEU A 49 2.41 -0.07 -6.32
N VAL A 50 3.15 0.95 -5.90
CA VAL A 50 4.43 0.79 -5.19
C VAL A 50 4.20 1.11 -3.73
N LEU A 51 4.57 0.22 -2.81
CA LEU A 51 4.43 0.45 -1.37
C LEU A 51 5.74 0.13 -0.64
N GLY A 52 6.10 0.97 0.34
CA GLY A 52 7.21 0.69 1.23
C GLY A 52 7.21 1.60 2.45
N SER A 53 8.31 1.62 3.21
CA SER A 53 8.46 2.51 4.37
C SER A 53 8.87 3.94 3.99
N GLY A 54 8.52 4.90 4.84
CA GLY A 54 8.95 6.28 4.81
C GLY A 54 8.84 6.94 6.19
N GLU A 55 9.19 8.22 6.26
CA GLU A 55 9.27 8.99 7.52
C GLU A 55 8.43 10.25 7.46
N GLY A 56 8.15 10.85 8.62
CA GLY A 56 7.56 12.18 8.78
C GLY A 56 6.03 12.23 8.81
N ALA A 57 5.34 11.24 8.28
CA ALA A 57 3.88 11.09 8.37
C ALA A 57 3.50 9.62 8.45
N LEU A 58 2.31 9.33 8.98
CA LEU A 58 1.74 7.98 9.06
C LEU A 58 1.70 7.32 7.68
N TYR A 59 1.30 8.09 6.67
CA TYR A 59 1.43 7.69 5.27
C TYR A 59 1.67 8.90 4.37
N THR A 60 2.32 8.68 3.24
CA THR A 60 2.36 9.62 2.11
C THR A 60 2.03 8.89 0.83
N ILE A 61 1.35 9.57 -0.09
CA ILE A 61 1.00 9.03 -1.41
C ILE A 61 1.50 10.00 -2.45
N LYS A 62 2.40 9.54 -3.31
CA LYS A 62 2.91 10.28 -4.46
C LYS A 62 2.39 9.71 -5.75
N LEU A 63 2.07 10.60 -6.68
CA LEU A 63 1.64 10.20 -8.02
C LEU A 63 2.82 9.69 -8.85
N ASP A 64 2.63 8.58 -9.55
CA ASP A 64 3.49 8.20 -10.68
C ASP A 64 3.07 9.05 -11.90
N ARG A 65 3.86 10.09 -12.19
CA ARG A 65 3.51 11.17 -13.14
C ARG A 65 3.82 10.83 -14.60
N GLU A 66 4.18 9.59 -14.93
CA GLU A 66 4.51 9.15 -16.30
C GLU A 66 3.30 9.05 -17.25
N GLY A 67 2.30 9.93 -17.12
CA GLY A 67 1.03 9.87 -17.84
C GLY A 67 0.10 8.79 -17.27
N GLY A 68 -0.96 8.44 -18.01
CA GLY A 68 -1.84 7.32 -17.66
C GLY A 68 -3.32 7.63 -17.71
N ARG A 69 -4.11 6.81 -17.02
CA ARG A 69 -5.59 6.90 -17.01
C ARG A 69 -6.16 7.00 -15.60
N LEU A 70 -5.36 6.77 -14.57
CA LEU A 70 -5.80 6.84 -13.19
C LEU A 70 -5.94 8.28 -12.74
N GLY A 71 -6.87 8.51 -11.82
CA GLY A 71 -7.06 9.79 -11.15
C GLY A 71 -6.08 9.99 -10.01
N VAL A 72 -6.37 10.99 -9.20
CA VAL A 72 -5.58 11.32 -8.01
C VAL A 72 -6.10 10.51 -6.82
N PRO A 73 -5.25 10.20 -5.83
CA PRO A 73 -5.71 9.52 -4.63
C PRO A 73 -6.59 10.45 -3.79
N GLU A 74 -7.49 9.84 -3.04
CA GLU A 74 -8.24 10.43 -1.94
C GLU A 74 -8.22 9.42 -0.79
N ALA A 75 -7.85 9.87 0.40
CA ALA A 75 -7.85 9.05 1.60
C ALA A 75 -9.07 9.38 2.47
N LEU A 76 -9.82 8.36 2.87
CA LEU A 76 -10.88 8.44 3.86
C LEU A 76 -10.38 7.83 5.16
N GLU A 77 -10.23 8.67 6.16
CA GLU A 77 -9.72 8.30 7.48
C GLU A 77 -10.90 8.17 8.46
N ARG A 78 -10.92 7.08 9.24
CA ARG A 78 -11.93 6.84 10.28
C ARG A 78 -11.24 6.32 11.54
N GLY A 79 -11.58 6.91 12.69
CA GLY A 79 -11.17 6.37 13.99
C GLY A 79 -11.92 5.08 14.31
N GLY A 80 -11.19 4.07 14.78
CA GLY A 80 -11.71 2.77 15.25
C GLY A 80 -11.81 2.63 16.76
N GLY A 81 -11.44 3.67 17.51
CA GLY A 81 -11.20 3.67 18.95
C GLY A 81 -10.07 4.64 19.29
N GLU A 82 -9.55 4.59 20.52
CA GLU A 82 -8.47 5.49 20.97
C GLU A 82 -7.12 5.19 20.29
N GLU A 83 -6.90 3.94 19.86
CA GLU A 83 -5.60 3.48 19.31
C GLU A 83 -5.66 2.91 17.89
N THR A 84 -6.84 2.85 17.27
CA THR A 84 -7.03 2.21 15.95
C THR A 84 -7.49 3.22 14.91
N MET A 85 -6.90 3.16 13.71
CA MET A 85 -7.30 3.98 12.57
C MET A 85 -7.53 3.12 11.33
N PHE A 86 -8.59 3.44 10.59
CA PHE A 86 -8.91 2.84 9.29
C PHE A 86 -8.69 3.87 8.19
N ILE A 87 -7.92 3.49 7.17
CA ILE A 87 -7.59 4.33 6.03
C ILE A 87 -8.03 3.61 4.75
N GLU A 88 -8.95 4.22 4.02
CA GLU A 88 -9.37 3.74 2.71
C GLU A 88 -8.87 4.72 1.65
N VAL A 89 -7.94 4.28 0.80
CA VAL A 89 -7.42 5.08 -0.31
C VAL A 89 -8.15 4.67 -1.58
N ARG A 90 -8.80 5.64 -2.22
CA ARG A 90 -9.56 5.44 -3.46
C ARG A 90 -9.18 6.44 -4.52
N GLN A 91 -9.51 6.10 -5.76
CA GLN A 91 -9.28 6.99 -6.90
C GLN A 91 -10.39 8.04 -6.96
N ARG A 92 -9.99 9.31 -7.05
CA ARG A 92 -10.86 10.43 -7.37
C ARG A 92 -10.52 10.96 -8.76
N ASP A 93 -11.53 11.25 -9.58
CA ASP A 93 -11.29 11.83 -10.90
C ASP A 93 -10.74 13.26 -10.76
N GLY A 94 -9.46 13.43 -11.10
CA GLY A 94 -8.80 14.74 -11.15
C GLY A 94 -9.05 15.49 -12.47
N GLY A 95 -9.79 14.90 -13.42
CA GLY A 95 -9.97 15.43 -14.76
C GLY A 95 -8.89 14.97 -15.76
N ARG A 96 -8.83 15.60 -16.93
CA ARG A 96 -7.91 15.16 -18.01
C ARG A 96 -6.44 15.48 -17.75
N TRP A 97 -6.16 16.47 -16.91
CA TRP A 97 -4.82 17.00 -16.69
C TRP A 97 -4.07 16.34 -15.53
N PHE A 98 -4.77 15.60 -14.66
CA PHE A 98 -4.21 14.95 -13.48
C PHE A 98 -4.39 13.43 -13.59
N ARG A 99 -3.74 12.87 -14.62
CA ARG A 99 -3.75 11.43 -14.89
C ARG A 99 -2.41 10.79 -14.54
N THR A 100 -2.47 9.60 -13.96
CA THR A 100 -1.31 8.87 -13.43
C THR A 100 -1.36 7.41 -13.89
N ASN A 101 -0.19 6.74 -13.87
CA ASN A 101 -0.08 5.30 -14.14
C ASN A 101 -0.20 4.47 -12.87
N GLY A 102 -0.08 5.12 -11.72
CA GLY A 102 -0.01 4.46 -10.43
C GLY A 102 0.25 5.43 -9.29
N TRP A 103 0.39 4.84 -8.10
CA TRP A 103 0.71 5.54 -6.86
C TRP A 103 1.89 4.88 -6.16
N THR A 104 2.75 5.71 -5.56
CA THR A 104 3.75 5.29 -4.61
C THR A 104 3.30 5.66 -3.21
N ILE A 105 3.09 4.67 -2.35
CA ILE A 105 2.69 4.84 -0.96
C ILE A 105 3.91 4.58 -0.06
N ARG A 106 4.20 5.53 0.84
CA ARG A 106 5.18 5.33 1.91
C ARG A 106 4.48 5.34 3.26
N LEU A 107 4.71 4.32 4.06
CA LEU A 107 4.11 4.12 5.38
C LEU A 107 5.14 4.34 6.49
N ALA A 108 4.71 4.89 7.60
CA ALA A 108 5.55 4.97 8.79
C ALA A 108 5.93 3.56 9.29
N PRO A 109 7.17 3.36 9.78
CA PRO A 109 7.64 2.05 10.24
C PRO A 109 6.95 1.57 11.53
N GLN A 110 6.41 2.50 12.30
CA GLN A 110 5.48 2.32 13.41
C GLN A 110 4.26 3.15 13.02
N PRO A 111 3.03 2.64 13.01
CA PRO A 111 2.40 1.62 13.87
C PRO A 111 2.42 0.17 13.35
N THR A 112 1.69 -0.73 14.03
CA THR A 112 1.35 -2.06 13.51
C THR A 112 0.33 -1.93 12.38
N TRP A 113 0.67 -2.45 11.21
CA TRP A 113 -0.14 -2.35 9.99
C TRP A 113 -0.96 -3.61 9.71
N GLU A 114 -2.17 -3.37 9.20
CA GLU A 114 -3.00 -4.35 8.51
C GLU A 114 -3.26 -3.86 7.09
N LEU A 115 -2.86 -4.63 6.09
CA LEU A 115 -2.86 -4.18 4.71
C LEU A 115 -3.87 -4.98 3.88
N SER A 116 -4.66 -4.30 3.06
CA SER A 116 -5.44 -4.92 1.99
C SER A 116 -5.18 -4.14 0.70
N LEU A 117 -4.39 -4.74 -0.19
CA LEU A 117 -3.86 -4.09 -1.39
C LEU A 117 -4.34 -4.84 -2.64
N ALA A 118 -5.10 -4.15 -3.49
CA ALA A 118 -5.54 -4.66 -4.78
C ALA A 118 -4.95 -3.80 -5.91
N SER A 119 -4.17 -4.43 -6.78
CA SER A 119 -3.60 -3.80 -7.97
C SER A 119 -3.09 -4.84 -8.97
N PRO A 120 -3.26 -4.62 -10.29
CA PRO A 120 -2.71 -5.51 -11.31
C PRO A 120 -1.17 -5.50 -11.35
N ASP A 121 -0.50 -4.49 -10.79
CA ASP A 121 0.96 -4.33 -10.80
C ASP A 121 1.45 -3.84 -9.43
N LEU A 122 1.79 -4.80 -8.57
CA LEU A 122 2.21 -4.63 -7.18
C LEU A 122 3.75 -4.68 -7.06
N THR A 123 4.34 -3.66 -6.44
CA THR A 123 5.71 -3.70 -5.94
C THR A 123 5.73 -3.28 -4.48
N VAL A 124 5.86 -4.23 -3.56
CA VAL A 124 5.66 -3.99 -2.12
C VAL A 124 6.91 -4.39 -1.33
N ASP A 125 7.42 -3.48 -0.49
CA ASP A 125 8.52 -3.74 0.44
C ASP A 125 8.08 -3.51 1.89
N LEU A 126 7.85 -4.59 2.62
CA LEU A 126 7.40 -4.58 4.02
C LEU A 126 8.55 -4.80 5.01
N ARG A 127 9.81 -4.88 4.56
CA ARG A 127 10.93 -5.29 5.43
C ARG A 127 11.14 -4.38 6.65
N SER A 128 10.80 -3.11 6.52
CA SER A 128 10.96 -2.10 7.57
C SER A 128 9.66 -1.76 8.29
N LEU A 129 8.55 -2.39 7.94
CA LEU A 129 7.24 -2.14 8.55
C LEU A 129 6.93 -3.21 9.60
N ASP A 130 6.22 -2.83 10.66
CA ASP A 130 5.57 -3.78 11.56
C ASP A 130 4.20 -4.16 10.97
N VAL A 131 4.03 -5.39 10.47
CA VAL A 131 2.84 -5.81 9.73
C VAL A 131 2.27 -7.07 10.38
N ARG A 132 1.04 -6.97 10.86
CA ARG A 132 0.30 -8.10 11.45
C ARG A 132 -0.39 -8.94 10.38
N SER A 133 -0.99 -8.28 9.39
CA SER A 133 -1.71 -8.94 8.32
C SER A 133 -1.55 -8.20 6.99
N ALA A 134 -1.52 -8.96 5.90
CA ALA A 134 -1.48 -8.41 4.55
C ALA A 134 -2.25 -9.26 3.56
N GLU A 135 -3.17 -8.64 2.83
CA GLU A 135 -3.86 -9.24 1.70
C GLU A 135 -3.38 -8.57 0.41
N PHE A 136 -3.00 -9.38 -0.56
CA PHE A 136 -2.57 -8.93 -1.88
C PHE A 136 -3.50 -9.52 -2.94
N SER A 137 -4.09 -8.65 -3.76
CA SER A 137 -4.92 -9.02 -4.90
C SER A 137 -4.33 -8.47 -6.20
N GLY A 138 -3.97 -9.34 -7.14
CA GLY A 138 -3.46 -9.00 -8.47
C GLY A 138 -2.14 -9.66 -8.80
N SER A 139 -1.16 -8.93 -9.31
CA SER A 139 0.14 -9.52 -9.68
C SER A 139 1.33 -8.63 -9.38
N GLY A 140 2.48 -9.24 -9.09
CA GLY A 140 3.70 -8.49 -8.78
C GLY A 140 4.60 -9.18 -7.75
N SER A 141 5.33 -8.38 -6.98
CA SER A 141 6.30 -8.87 -6.00
C SER A 141 6.14 -8.20 -4.63
N VAL A 142 6.31 -9.00 -3.58
CA VAL A 142 6.24 -8.56 -2.18
C VAL A 142 7.48 -9.04 -1.43
N LEU A 143 8.16 -8.13 -0.73
CA LEU A 143 9.25 -8.45 0.20
C LEU A 143 8.71 -8.40 1.64
N LEU A 144 8.65 -9.55 2.32
CA LEU A 144 8.18 -9.63 3.71
C LEU A 144 9.31 -9.38 4.71
N GLY A 145 9.01 -8.66 5.78
CA GLY A 145 9.88 -8.49 6.94
C GLY A 145 9.73 -9.59 7.99
N SER A 146 10.51 -9.48 9.06
CA SER A 146 10.46 -10.35 10.25
C SER A 146 10.05 -9.60 11.52
N ARG A 147 9.57 -8.36 11.40
CA ARG A 147 9.08 -7.56 12.53
C ARG A 147 7.70 -8.05 12.99
N GLY A 148 7.47 -7.97 14.31
CA GLY A 148 6.23 -8.39 14.96
C GLY A 148 6.29 -9.82 15.52
N GLU A 149 5.20 -10.24 16.14
CA GLU A 149 5.07 -11.58 16.76
C GLU A 149 4.66 -12.68 15.76
N GLY A 150 4.26 -12.28 14.54
CA GLY A 150 3.85 -13.15 13.45
C GLY A 150 3.09 -12.38 12.38
N MET A 151 2.97 -12.95 11.19
CA MET A 151 2.32 -12.31 10.04
C MET A 151 1.38 -13.28 9.30
N ILE A 152 0.16 -12.84 9.04
CA ILE A 152 -0.79 -13.56 8.20
C ILE A 152 -0.85 -12.89 6.83
N VAL A 153 -0.64 -13.67 5.78
CA VAL A 153 -0.65 -13.21 4.40
C VAL A 153 -1.69 -13.96 3.58
N VAL A 154 -2.51 -13.23 2.84
CA VAL A 154 -3.45 -13.79 1.86
C VAL A 154 -3.04 -13.33 0.47
N VAL A 155 -2.91 -14.28 -0.45
CA VAL A 155 -2.52 -14.04 -1.84
C VAL A 155 -3.67 -14.43 -2.77
N SER A 156 -4.15 -13.44 -3.51
CA SER A 156 -5.12 -13.57 -4.59
C SER A 156 -4.51 -13.07 -5.90
N GLY A 157 -4.39 -13.93 -6.90
CA GLY A 157 -3.69 -13.66 -8.17
C GLY A 157 -2.29 -14.27 -8.24
N SER A 158 -1.37 -13.61 -8.95
CA SER A 158 -0.05 -14.16 -9.30
C SER A 158 1.08 -13.32 -8.68
N VAL A 159 1.54 -13.72 -7.48
CA VAL A 159 2.48 -12.92 -6.68
C VAL A 159 3.75 -13.68 -6.37
N VAL A 160 4.90 -13.02 -6.53
CA VAL A 160 6.19 -13.48 -6.00
C VAL A 160 6.35 -12.95 -4.57
N VAL A 161 6.51 -13.84 -3.61
CA VAL A 161 6.66 -13.47 -2.20
C VAL A 161 8.06 -13.85 -1.74
N GLU A 162 8.84 -12.86 -1.30
CA GLU A 162 10.18 -13.08 -0.75
C GLU A 162 10.14 -13.00 0.77
N VAL A 163 10.47 -14.10 1.43
CA VAL A 163 10.42 -14.26 2.89
C VAL A 163 11.84 -14.29 3.47
N PRO A 164 12.04 -13.88 4.75
CA PRO A 164 13.33 -14.02 5.40
C PRO A 164 13.76 -15.50 5.46
N ALA A 165 15.03 -15.82 5.22
CA ALA A 165 15.51 -17.21 5.27
C ALA A 165 15.33 -17.88 6.64
N ASP A 166 15.39 -17.11 7.72
CA ASP A 166 15.26 -17.60 9.09
C ASP A 166 13.80 -17.76 9.54
N ALA A 167 12.83 -17.14 8.85
CA ALA A 167 11.41 -17.17 9.21
C ALA A 167 10.81 -18.57 9.15
N LEU A 168 9.95 -18.90 10.12
CA LEU A 168 9.12 -20.10 10.09
C LEU A 168 7.90 -19.83 9.21
N VAL A 169 7.95 -20.24 7.95
CA VAL A 169 6.89 -20.02 6.97
C VAL A 169 6.05 -21.27 6.75
N GLU A 170 4.72 -21.11 6.79
CA GLU A 170 3.73 -22.10 6.39
C GLU A 170 2.92 -21.55 5.22
N VAL A 171 2.78 -22.33 4.15
CA VAL A 171 2.08 -21.93 2.93
C VAL A 171 0.96 -22.93 2.66
N LYS A 172 -0.28 -22.44 2.52
CA LYS A 172 -1.47 -23.22 2.19
C LYS A 172 -1.95 -22.87 0.78
N GLY A 173 -2.28 -23.88 -0.03
CA GLY A 173 -2.75 -23.71 -1.40
C GLY A 173 -1.63 -23.75 -2.47
N ALA A 174 -1.95 -23.26 -3.67
CA ALA A 174 -1.11 -23.44 -4.86
C ALA A 174 0.13 -22.54 -4.89
N ALA A 175 1.27 -23.07 -4.43
CA ALA A 175 2.55 -22.35 -4.41
C ALA A 175 3.71 -23.15 -5.01
N THR A 176 4.71 -22.42 -5.51
CA THR A 176 6.06 -22.95 -5.77
C THR A 176 6.99 -22.47 -4.67
N VAL A 177 7.64 -23.38 -3.96
CA VAL A 177 8.52 -23.08 -2.81
C VAL A 177 9.97 -23.51 -3.09
N PRO A 178 10.96 -22.98 -2.33
CA PRO A 178 12.33 -23.47 -2.39
C PRO A 178 12.43 -24.97 -2.06
N GLY A 179 13.49 -25.62 -2.54
CA GLY A 179 13.77 -27.01 -2.21
C GLY A 179 14.05 -27.20 -0.71
N GLY A 180 13.70 -28.37 -0.17
CA GLY A 180 13.95 -28.72 1.25
C GLY A 180 12.82 -28.37 2.21
N TRP A 181 11.73 -27.76 1.73
CA TRP A 181 10.53 -27.55 2.53
C TRP A 181 9.75 -28.86 2.70
N GLU A 182 9.14 -29.04 3.87
CA GLU A 182 8.28 -30.17 4.17
C GLU A 182 6.93 -30.00 3.45
N THR A 183 6.43 -31.05 2.82
CA THR A 183 5.08 -31.05 2.24
C THR A 183 4.06 -31.40 3.33
N THR A 184 3.05 -30.55 3.50
CA THR A 184 1.94 -30.77 4.44
C THR A 184 0.71 -31.29 3.71
N SER A 185 -0.39 -31.54 4.43
CA SER A 185 -1.66 -31.96 3.83
C SER A 185 -2.29 -30.92 2.90
N ASP A 186 -1.97 -29.64 3.12
CA ASP A 186 -2.60 -28.46 2.51
C ASP A 186 -1.59 -27.50 1.85
N GLY A 187 -0.30 -27.83 1.84
CA GLY A 187 0.75 -27.05 1.19
C GLY A 187 2.15 -27.41 1.66
N TYR A 188 2.88 -26.43 2.22
CA TYR A 188 4.30 -26.54 2.53
C TYR A 188 4.68 -25.83 3.83
N ARG A 189 5.72 -26.35 4.50
CA ARG A 189 6.32 -25.72 5.68
C ARG A 189 7.84 -25.62 5.52
N SER A 190 8.37 -24.44 5.84
CA SER A 190 9.82 -24.19 5.84
C SER A 190 10.51 -24.77 7.09
N THR A 191 11.84 -24.85 7.06
CA THR A 191 12.67 -25.29 8.20
C THR A 191 13.12 -24.15 9.11
N GLY A 192 12.67 -22.92 8.86
CA GLY A 192 13.04 -21.75 9.67
C GLY A 192 12.50 -21.84 11.10
N GLN A 193 13.08 -21.06 12.01
CA GLN A 193 12.70 -21.03 13.43
C GLN A 193 12.48 -19.60 13.96
N GLY A 194 12.58 -18.60 13.09
CA GLY A 194 12.32 -17.21 13.40
C GLY A 194 10.83 -16.87 13.39
N THR A 195 10.51 -15.62 13.10
CA THR A 195 9.13 -15.10 13.07
C THR A 195 8.22 -15.98 12.23
N ALA A 196 7.05 -16.32 12.77
CA ALA A 196 6.06 -17.14 12.10
C ALA A 196 5.34 -16.35 10.99
N ILE A 197 5.27 -16.91 9.78
CA ILE A 197 4.55 -16.33 8.65
C ILE A 197 3.62 -17.38 8.07
N GLU A 198 2.32 -17.12 8.10
CA GLU A 198 1.31 -17.96 7.45
C GLU A 198 0.89 -17.32 6.12
N ILE A 199 0.99 -18.06 5.02
CA ILE A 199 0.62 -17.60 3.68
C ILE A 199 -0.50 -18.49 3.15
N SER A 200 -1.68 -17.92 2.94
CA SER A 200 -2.80 -18.59 2.28
C SER A 200 -2.94 -18.12 0.84
N VAL A 201 -2.87 -19.04 -0.12
CA VAL A 201 -3.07 -18.76 -1.54
C VAL A 201 -4.48 -19.17 -1.92
N THR A 202 -5.28 -18.23 -2.42
CA THR A 202 -6.69 -18.48 -2.77
C THR A 202 -6.85 -19.34 -4.02
N ASP A 203 -8.01 -19.97 -4.17
CA ASP A 203 -8.29 -20.83 -5.33
C ASP A 203 -8.19 -20.03 -6.65
N GLY A 204 -7.52 -20.63 -7.64
CA GLY A 204 -7.25 -19.97 -8.92
C GLY A 204 -6.05 -19.00 -8.92
N SER A 205 -5.43 -18.81 -7.75
CA SER A 205 -4.22 -17.98 -7.57
C SER A 205 -2.95 -18.82 -7.59
N ARG A 206 -1.79 -18.15 -7.69
CA ARG A 206 -0.47 -18.79 -7.64
C ARG A 206 0.54 -17.90 -6.92
N ALA A 207 1.23 -18.47 -5.94
CA ALA A 207 2.37 -17.83 -5.30
C ALA A 207 3.70 -18.48 -5.73
N VAL A 208 4.73 -17.67 -5.91
CA VAL A 208 6.12 -18.15 -5.98
C VAL A 208 6.86 -17.64 -4.75
N ILE A 209 7.23 -18.54 -3.87
CA ILE A 209 7.93 -18.22 -2.63
C ILE A 209 9.44 -18.30 -2.88
N LYS A 210 10.15 -17.26 -2.45
CA LYS A 210 11.61 -17.23 -2.43
C LYS A 210 12.10 -16.94 -1.01
N GLN A 211 13.21 -17.54 -0.63
CA GLN A 211 13.93 -17.21 0.61
C GLN A 211 15.14 -16.34 0.28
N ARG A 212 15.42 -15.37 1.14
CA ARG A 212 16.57 -14.46 1.04
C ARG A 212 17.46 -14.55 2.27
#